data_AF-A0A1S3B186-F1
#
_entry.id   AF-A0A1S3B186-F1
#
_cell.length_a   1.000
_cell.length_b   1.000
_cell.length_c   1.000
_cell.angle_alpha   90.00
_cell.angle_beta   90.00
_cell.angle_gamma   90.00
#
_symmetry.space_group_name_H-M   'P 1'
#
loop_
_entity.id
_entity.type
_entity.pdbx_description
1 polymer ?
#
loop_
_entity_poly.entity_id
_entity_poly.type
_entity_poly.pdbx_seq_one_letter_code
_entity_poly.pdbx_strand_id
1 'polypeptide(L)'
;MAIPSKLYSSCSVLMGFLFAYSTAVQFNDPDWYLWVPLYGCACAVNLLKWNVSLEAMNNVAKAAMGVGICLWVKVVAEDYMNGIAGFLSLDLSERVVREKTGSGLVVCSMILHLIAASSSSPKLRITSKSKRVFPRHLTYGIACLVAFSYGLPIFFFLVKKGKMKF
;
A
#
# COMPACT_ATOMS: atom_id res chain seq x y z
N MET A 1 4.56 6.61 -22.85
CA MET A 1 4.83 6.77 -21.41
C MET A 1 6.32 6.77 -21.13
N ALA A 2 6.76 7.30 -19.98
CA ALA A 2 8.06 6.91 -19.42
C ALA A 2 8.03 5.41 -19.10
N ILE A 3 9.07 4.68 -19.47
CA ILE A 3 9.14 3.25 -19.20
C ILE A 3 9.46 3.10 -17.71
N PRO A 4 8.57 2.50 -16.89
CA PRO A 4 8.87 2.27 -15.48
C PRO A 4 10.11 1.39 -15.37
N SER A 5 10.96 1.67 -14.39
CA SER A 5 12.14 0.84 -14.14
C SER A 5 11.70 -0.62 -13.86
N LYS A 6 12.53 -1.60 -14.25
CA LYS A 6 12.27 -3.01 -13.92
C LYS A 6 12.08 -3.20 -12.41
N LEU A 7 12.82 -2.44 -11.61
CA LEU A 7 12.71 -2.43 -10.15
C LEU A 7 11.34 -1.93 -9.68
N TYR A 8 10.89 -0.77 -10.14
CA TYR A 8 9.56 -0.25 -9.80
C TYR A 8 8.46 -1.23 -10.20
N SER A 9 8.59 -1.83 -11.40
CA SER A 9 7.67 -2.85 -11.88
C SER A 9 7.60 -4.06 -10.96
N SER A 10 8.75 -4.59 -10.56
CA SER A 10 8.85 -5.74 -9.67
C SER A 10 8.31 -5.42 -8.28
N CYS A 11 8.66 -4.26 -7.71
CA CYS A 11 8.18 -3.84 -6.39
C CYS A 11 6.66 -3.62 -6.37
N SER A 12 6.09 -3.02 -7.42
CA SER A 12 4.63 -2.90 -7.56
C SER A 12 3.95 -4.26 -7.55
N VAL A 13 4.49 -5.24 -8.28
CA VAL A 13 3.93 -6.61 -8.29
C VAL A 13 4.03 -7.27 -6.92
N LEU A 14 5.16 -7.12 -6.22
CA LEU A 14 5.32 -7.62 -4.85
C LEU A 14 4.29 -7.00 -3.90
N MET A 15 4.10 -5.68 -3.94
CA MET A 15 3.03 -5.03 -3.16
C MET A 15 1.65 -5.55 -3.52
N GLY A 16 1.39 -5.82 -4.81
CA GLY A 16 0.14 -6.42 -5.27
C GLY A 16 -0.10 -7.80 -4.64
N PHE A 17 0.90 -8.67 -4.62
CA PHE A 17 0.80 -9.98 -3.97
C PHE A 17 0.63 -9.87 -2.46
N LEU A 18 1.31 -8.92 -1.81
CA LEU A 18 1.11 -8.65 -0.38
C LEU A 18 -0.34 -8.27 -0.10
N PHE A 19 -0.91 -7.34 -0.88
CA PHE A 19 -2.31 -6.94 -0.70
C PHE A 19 -3.28 -8.07 -1.03
N ALA A 20 -3.00 -8.89 -2.05
CA ALA A 20 -3.80 -10.08 -2.33
C ALA A 20 -3.81 -11.05 -1.13
N TYR A 21 -2.66 -11.28 -0.51
CA TYR A 21 -2.55 -12.09 0.70
C TYR A 21 -3.31 -11.46 1.87
N SER A 22 -3.18 -10.15 2.11
CA SER A 22 -3.96 -9.43 3.12
C SER A 22 -5.47 -9.52 2.89
N THR A 23 -5.93 -9.42 1.65
CA THR A 23 -7.35 -9.64 1.32
C THR A 23 -7.80 -11.05 1.71
N ALA A 24 -6.99 -12.07 1.40
CA ALA A 24 -7.33 -13.46 1.70
C ALA A 24 -7.43 -13.73 3.21
N VAL A 25 -6.51 -13.18 4.00
CA VAL A 25 -6.51 -13.36 5.47
C VAL A 25 -7.70 -12.63 6.11
N GLN A 26 -8.05 -11.45 5.58
CA GLN A 26 -9.09 -10.60 6.17
C GLN A 26 -10.51 -11.16 6.02
N PHE A 27 -10.75 -12.17 5.18
CA PHE A 27 -12.04 -12.87 5.14
C PHE A 27 -12.40 -13.56 6.46
N ASN A 28 -11.42 -13.85 7.30
CA ASN A 28 -11.65 -14.47 8.60
C ASN A 28 -11.95 -13.46 9.72
N ASP A 29 -11.85 -12.16 9.44
CA ASP A 29 -12.09 -11.11 10.43
C ASP A 29 -13.55 -10.64 10.42
N PRO A 30 -14.11 -10.20 11.57
CA PRO A 30 -15.48 -9.71 11.65
C PRO A 30 -15.74 -8.47 10.77
N ASP A 31 -14.71 -7.67 10.52
CA ASP A 31 -14.77 -6.44 9.72
C ASP A 31 -14.31 -6.64 8.25
N TRP A 32 -14.35 -7.87 7.75
CA TRP A 32 -13.84 -8.23 6.42
C TRP A 32 -14.39 -7.31 5.31
N TYR A 33 -15.64 -6.88 5.42
CA TYR A 33 -16.33 -6.05 4.43
C TYR A 33 -15.70 -4.66 4.22
N LEU A 34 -14.91 -4.15 5.17
CA LEU A 34 -14.16 -2.88 5.02
C LEU A 34 -12.77 -3.12 4.42
N TRP A 35 -12.10 -4.18 4.88
CA TRP A 35 -10.71 -4.46 4.56
C TRP A 35 -10.54 -5.14 3.20
N VAL A 36 -11.45 -6.06 2.84
CA VAL A 36 -11.42 -6.78 1.56
C VAL A 36 -11.51 -5.82 0.37
N PRO A 37 -12.45 -4.85 0.32
CA PRO A 37 -12.49 -3.86 -0.76
C PRO A 37 -11.25 -2.96 -0.80
N LEU A 38 -10.71 -2.57 0.37
CA LEU A 38 -9.52 -1.72 0.44
C LEU A 38 -8.30 -2.43 -0.17
N TYR A 39 -7.96 -3.62 0.35
CA TYR A 39 -6.81 -4.39 -0.10
C TYR A 39 -7.02 -4.94 -1.52
N GLY A 40 -8.25 -5.32 -1.88
CA GLY A 40 -8.62 -5.72 -3.23
C GLY A 40 -8.38 -4.61 -4.26
N CYS A 41 -8.84 -3.39 -3.98
CA CYS A 41 -8.56 -2.23 -4.84
C CYS A 41 -7.06 -1.92 -4.93
N ALA A 42 -6.35 -1.96 -3.80
CA ALA A 42 -4.91 -1.72 -3.77
C ALA A 42 -4.12 -2.77 -4.56
N CYS A 43 -4.52 -4.04 -4.45
CA CYS A 43 -4.00 -5.16 -5.23
C CYS A 43 -4.23 -4.92 -6.74
N ALA A 44 -5.46 -4.59 -7.12
CA ALA A 44 -5.82 -4.29 -8.51
C ALA A 44 -4.95 -3.16 -9.07
N VAL A 45 -4.77 -2.05 -8.35
CA VAL A 45 -3.91 -0.93 -8.81
C VAL A 45 -2.44 -1.36 -8.96
N ASN A 46 -1.93 -2.22 -8.08
CA ASN A 46 -0.53 -2.67 -8.12
C ASN A 46 -0.24 -3.75 -9.18
N LEU A 47 -1.23 -4.59 -9.53
CA LEU A 47 -1.11 -5.67 -10.50
C LEU A 47 -1.58 -5.30 -11.90
N LEU A 48 -2.62 -4.46 -12.03
CA LEU A 48 -3.15 -4.02 -13.31
C LEU A 48 -2.24 -2.97 -13.93
N LYS A 49 -1.09 -3.45 -14.40
CA LYS A 49 -0.27 -2.73 -15.35
C LYS A 49 -1.03 -2.69 -16.66
N TRP A 50 -1.67 -1.56 -16.92
CA TRP A 50 -1.76 -0.98 -18.27
C TRP A 50 -2.93 -1.36 -19.19
N ASN A 51 -3.76 -2.34 -18.86
CA ASN A 51 -4.91 -2.69 -19.71
C ASN A 51 -6.19 -1.89 -19.43
N VAL A 52 -6.22 -1.13 -18.33
CA VAL A 52 -7.40 -0.36 -17.89
C VAL A 52 -7.15 1.13 -18.14
N SER A 53 -8.23 1.88 -18.41
CA SER A 53 -8.16 3.35 -18.54
C SER A 53 -7.40 3.96 -17.35
N LEU A 54 -6.37 4.77 -17.65
CA LEU A 54 -5.55 5.46 -16.65
C LEU A 54 -6.41 6.32 -15.72
N GLU A 55 -7.50 6.89 -16.23
CA GLU A 55 -8.44 7.70 -15.47
C GLU A 55 -9.23 6.86 -14.45
N ALA A 56 -9.70 5.69 -14.85
CA ALA A 56 -10.38 4.75 -13.95
C ALA A 56 -9.43 4.28 -12.85
N MET A 57 -8.19 3.92 -13.20
CA MET A 57 -7.17 3.52 -12.20
C MET A 57 -6.84 4.66 -11.23
N ASN A 58 -6.73 5.90 -11.70
CA ASN A 58 -6.50 7.05 -10.82
C ASN A 58 -7.66 7.29 -9.88
N ASN A 59 -8.90 7.14 -10.34
CA ASN A 59 -10.08 7.28 -9.50
C ASN A 59 -10.17 6.16 -8.45
N VAL A 60 -9.86 4.92 -8.84
CA VAL A 60 -9.77 3.79 -7.89
C VAL A 60 -8.65 4.02 -6.87
N ALA A 61 -7.48 4.49 -7.29
CA ALA A 61 -6.38 4.78 -6.38
C ALA A 61 -6.72 5.92 -5.40
N LYS A 62 -7.40 6.98 -5.85
CA LYS A 62 -7.90 8.05 -4.98
C LYS A 62 -8.95 7.54 -4.00
N ALA A 63 -9.90 6.73 -4.46
CA ALA A 63 -10.93 6.13 -3.60
C ALA A 63 -10.29 5.21 -2.55
N ALA A 64 -9.40 4.30 -2.97
CA ALA A 64 -8.68 3.41 -2.07
C ALA A 64 -7.82 4.17 -1.07
N MET A 65 -7.17 5.27 -1.48
CA MET A 65 -6.45 6.16 -0.58
C MET A 65 -7.38 6.80 0.45
N GLY A 66 -8.54 7.31 0.03
CA GLY A 66 -9.52 7.89 0.94
C GLY A 66 -10.05 6.89 1.96
N VAL A 67 -10.47 5.70 1.50
CA VAL A 67 -10.91 4.60 2.37
C VAL A 67 -9.78 4.17 3.31
N GLY A 68 -8.54 4.08 2.81
CA GLY A 68 -7.37 3.75 3.62
C GLY A 68 -7.12 4.74 4.75
N ILE A 69 -7.27 6.05 4.49
CA ILE A 69 -7.17 7.09 5.52
C ILE A 69 -8.30 6.96 6.54
N CYS A 70 -9.55 6.78 6.08
CA CYS A 70 -10.69 6.61 6.98
C CYS A 70 -10.52 5.39 7.90
N LEU A 71 -10.07 4.26 7.37
CA LEU A 71 -9.82 3.05 8.16
C LEU A 71 -8.62 3.21 9.10
N TRP A 72 -7.58 3.91 8.68
CA TRP A 72 -6.47 4.25 9.57
C TRP A 72 -6.95 5.06 10.78
N VAL A 73 -7.80 6.08 10.56
CA VAL A 73 -8.39 6.88 11.64
C VAL A 73 -9.29 6.01 12.54
N LYS A 74 -10.13 5.13 11.96
CA LYS A 74 -10.95 4.17 12.74
C LYS A 74 -10.07 3.36 13.70
N VAL A 75 -9.03 2.73 13.17
CA VAL A 75 -8.15 1.85 13.95
C VAL A 75 -7.38 2.63 15.01
N VAL A 76 -6.94 3.85 14.73
CA VAL A 76 -6.30 4.73 15.72
C VAL A 76 -7.27 5.12 16.84
N ALA A 77 -8.54 5.39 16.52
CA ALA A 77 -9.56 5.67 17.53
C ALA A 77 -9.85 4.44 18.41
N GLU A 78 -9.91 3.25 17.80
CA GLU A 78 -10.10 1.98 18.51
C GLU A 78 -8.93 1.65 19.46
N ASP A 79 -7.70 1.87 19.01
CA ASP A 79 -6.49 1.74 19.82
C ASP A 79 -6.52 2.66 21.04
N TYR A 80 -6.93 3.92 20.82
CA TYR A 80 -7.06 4.92 21.87
C TYR A 80 -8.16 4.58 22.89
N MET A 81 -9.33 4.12 22.42
CA MET A 81 -10.45 3.78 23.29
C MET A 81 -10.21 2.52 24.13
N ASN A 82 -9.58 1.50 23.54
CA ASN A 82 -9.36 0.22 24.22
C ASN A 82 -8.04 0.17 25.00
N GLY A 83 -7.13 1.14 24.81
CA GLY A 83 -5.85 1.23 25.52
C GLY A 83 -4.92 0.04 25.25
N ILE A 84 -5.02 -0.58 24.07
CA ILE A 84 -4.38 -1.87 23.74
C ILE A 84 -2.90 -1.70 23.41
N ALA A 85 -2.56 -0.73 22.57
CA ALA A 85 -1.19 -0.48 22.15
C ALA A 85 -0.89 1.03 22.16
N GLY A 86 0.36 1.41 22.46
CA GLY A 86 0.77 2.81 22.33
C GLY A 86 0.72 3.25 20.86
N PHE A 87 0.52 4.54 20.59
CA PHE A 87 0.41 5.10 19.25
C PHE A 87 1.58 4.74 18.30
N LEU A 88 2.76 4.42 18.83
CA LEU A 88 3.95 4.00 18.08
C LEU A 88 4.30 2.51 18.24
N SER A 89 3.46 1.72 18.92
CA SER A 89 3.71 0.30 19.12
C SER A 89 3.57 -0.43 17.79
N LEU A 90 4.63 -1.14 17.41
CA LEU A 90 4.69 -2.01 16.23
C LEU A 90 4.54 -3.49 16.61
N ASP A 91 3.82 -3.76 17.70
CA ASP A 91 3.54 -5.13 18.10
C ASP A 91 2.51 -5.77 17.17
N LEU A 92 3.00 -6.49 16.15
CA LEU A 92 2.17 -7.20 15.17
C LEU A 92 1.36 -8.35 15.78
N SER A 93 1.58 -8.70 17.05
CA SER A 93 0.71 -9.63 17.78
C SER A 93 -0.71 -9.08 17.89
N GLU A 94 -0.86 -7.76 18.07
CA GLU A 94 -2.16 -7.13 18.25
C GLU A 94 -2.80 -6.85 16.88
N ARG A 95 -4.09 -7.19 16.76
CA ARG A 95 -4.86 -7.01 15.53
C ARG A 95 -4.89 -5.56 15.06
N VAL A 96 -5.08 -4.63 15.99
CA VAL A 96 -5.15 -3.17 15.76
C VAL A 96 -3.87 -2.64 15.11
N VAL A 97 -2.70 -3.14 15.52
CA VAL A 97 -1.41 -2.71 14.96
C VAL A 97 -1.23 -3.23 13.53
N ARG A 98 -1.66 -4.46 13.25
CA ARG A 98 -1.63 -5.01 11.88
C ARG A 98 -2.54 -4.24 10.94
N GLU A 99 -3.75 -3.93 11.38
CA GLU A 99 -4.74 -3.15 10.60
C GLU A 99 -4.27 -1.71 10.34
N LYS A 100 -3.67 -1.06 11.35
CA LYS A 100 -3.04 0.27 11.23
C LYS A 100 -1.87 0.26 10.24
N THR A 101 -1.03 -0.78 10.32
CA THR A 101 0.11 -0.94 9.43
C THR A 101 -0.35 -1.20 8.00
N GLY A 102 -1.31 -2.11 7.81
CA GLY A 102 -1.84 -2.46 6.49
C GLY A 102 -2.55 -1.30 5.78
N SER A 103 -3.41 -0.56 6.49
CA SER A 103 -4.04 0.66 5.94
C SER A 103 -3.00 1.72 5.56
N GLY A 104 -1.98 1.94 6.40
CA GLY A 104 -0.88 2.84 6.09
C GLY A 104 -0.10 2.44 4.83
N LEU A 105 0.20 1.14 4.66
CA LEU A 105 0.87 0.62 3.47
C LEU A 105 0.05 0.84 2.20
N VAL A 106 -1.28 0.67 2.26
CA VAL A 106 -2.17 0.96 1.13
C VAL A 106 -2.10 2.44 0.76
N VAL A 107 -2.22 3.35 1.73
CA VAL A 107 -2.15 4.80 1.49
C VAL A 107 -0.82 5.19 0.84
N CYS A 108 0.31 4.73 1.39
CA CYS A 108 1.63 5.01 0.81
C CYS A 108 1.78 4.45 -0.61
N SER A 109 1.29 3.24 -0.87
CA SER A 109 1.31 2.63 -2.20
C SER A 109 0.48 3.46 -3.21
N MET A 110 -0.73 3.88 -2.84
CA MET A 110 -1.61 4.67 -3.71
C MET A 110 -1.02 6.05 -4.00
N ILE A 111 -0.40 6.71 -3.02
CA ILE A 111 0.28 8.01 -3.23
C ILE A 111 1.40 7.86 -4.27
N LEU A 112 2.24 6.82 -4.16
CA LEU A 112 3.31 6.57 -5.13
C LEU A 112 2.77 6.32 -6.54
N HIS A 113 1.67 5.58 -6.67
CA HIS A 113 0.98 5.36 -7.96
C HIS A 113 0.38 6.66 -8.53
N LEU A 114 -0.24 7.49 -7.70
CA LEU A 114 -0.80 8.79 -8.13
C LEU A 114 0.29 9.79 -8.56
N ILE A 115 1.43 9.83 -7.87
CA ILE A 115 2.58 10.66 -8.29
C ILE A 115 3.16 10.14 -9.61
N ALA A 116 3.26 8.82 -9.78
CA ALA A 116 3.72 8.20 -11.03
C ALA A 116 2.79 8.51 -12.22
N ALA A 117 1.47 8.48 -12.00
CA ALA A 117 0.46 8.83 -13.00
C ALA A 117 0.48 10.32 -13.35
N SER A 118 0.64 11.19 -12.36
CA SER A 118 0.75 12.65 -12.55
C SER A 118 2.00 13.02 -13.35
N SER A 119 3.13 12.35 -13.06
CA SER A 119 4.39 12.50 -13.82
C SER A 119 4.31 11.99 -15.26
N SER A 120 3.29 11.17 -15.58
CA SER A 120 3.04 10.63 -16.91
C SER A 120 2.07 11.47 -17.73
N SER A 121 1.39 12.45 -17.12
CA SER A 121 0.34 13.25 -17.74
C SER A 121 0.89 14.24 -18.78
N PRO A 122 0.20 14.45 -19.92
CA PRO A 122 0.71 15.23 -21.05
C PRO A 122 0.68 16.76 -20.83
N LYS A 123 0.26 17.29 -19.67
CA LYS A 123 0.16 18.74 -19.44
C LYS A 123 1.51 19.46 -19.26
N LEU A 124 2.62 18.74 -19.03
CA LEU A 124 4.00 19.27 -19.12
C LEU A 124 4.62 19.04 -20.52
N ARG A 125 3.85 19.23 -21.60
CA ARG A 125 4.21 18.78 -22.96
C ARG A 125 5.28 19.59 -23.70
N ILE A 126 5.72 20.75 -23.20
CA ILE A 126 6.35 21.74 -24.08
C ILE A 126 7.88 21.68 -24.15
N THR A 127 8.61 21.04 -23.23
CA THR A 127 10.08 21.09 -23.31
C THR A 127 10.74 19.72 -23.15
N SER A 128 11.61 19.41 -24.12
CA SER A 128 12.64 18.37 -24.11
C SER A 128 12.30 16.98 -24.68
N LYS A 129 12.80 16.78 -25.91
CA LYS A 129 13.11 15.49 -26.54
C LYS A 129 14.23 14.78 -25.76
N SER A 130 13.93 14.20 -24.60
CA SER A 130 14.85 13.31 -23.91
C SER A 130 14.10 12.06 -23.44
N LYS A 131 14.71 10.88 -23.64
CA LYS A 131 14.17 9.58 -23.20
C LYS A 131 13.80 9.72 -21.72
N ARG A 132 12.48 9.74 -21.41
CA ARG A 132 11.99 10.00 -20.04
C ARG A 132 12.45 8.90 -19.10
N VAL A 133 13.49 9.20 -18.32
CA VAL A 133 13.94 8.35 -17.22
C VAL A 133 12.88 8.44 -16.13
N PHE A 134 12.33 7.29 -15.73
CA PHE A 134 11.38 7.21 -14.62
C PHE A 134 12.02 7.80 -13.35
N PRO A 135 11.29 8.59 -12.54
CA PRO A 135 11.89 9.29 -11.40
C PRO A 135 12.51 8.30 -10.41
N ARG A 136 13.79 8.49 -10.09
CA ARG A 136 14.52 7.60 -9.17
C ARG A 136 13.87 7.54 -7.79
N HIS A 137 13.36 8.67 -7.28
CA HIS A 137 12.68 8.75 -5.98
C HIS A 137 11.43 7.86 -5.89
N LEU A 138 10.66 7.69 -6.98
CA LEU A 138 9.51 6.77 -7.01
C LEU A 138 9.96 5.31 -6.97
N THR A 139 11.05 4.99 -7.64
CA THR A 139 11.63 3.64 -7.62
C THR A 139 12.13 3.29 -6.23
N TYR A 140 12.88 4.18 -5.59
CA TYR A 140 13.35 3.97 -4.21
C TYR A 140 12.19 3.98 -3.21
N GLY A 141 11.19 4.85 -3.39
CA GLY A 141 10.02 4.91 -2.51
C GLY A 141 9.25 3.60 -2.46
N ILE A 142 8.94 3.00 -3.61
CA ILE A 142 8.24 1.71 -3.64
C ILE A 142 9.13 0.55 -3.17
N ALA A 143 10.45 0.62 -3.43
CA ALA A 143 11.39 -0.38 -2.93
C ALA A 143 11.51 -0.35 -1.40
N CYS A 144 11.60 0.84 -0.81
CA CYS A 144 11.56 1.02 0.64
C CYS A 144 10.23 0.53 1.22
N LEU A 145 9.11 0.78 0.53
CA LEU A 145 7.79 0.31 0.96
C LEU A 145 7.74 -1.22 1.00
N VAL A 146 8.22 -1.90 -0.05
CA VAL A 146 8.34 -3.37 -0.08
C VAL A 146 9.26 -3.87 1.04
N ALA A 147 10.45 -3.28 1.17
CA ALA A 147 11.41 -3.69 2.20
C ALA A 147 10.82 -3.58 3.61
N PHE A 148 10.09 -2.49 3.90
CA PHE A 148 9.40 -2.32 5.18
C PHE A 148 8.26 -3.33 5.34
N SER A 149 7.43 -3.52 4.31
CA SER A 149 6.24 -4.38 4.36
C SER A 149 6.57 -5.85 4.62
N TYR A 150 7.62 -6.36 3.99
CA TYR A 150 8.08 -7.75 4.19
C TYR A 150 9.06 -7.87 5.35
N GLY A 151 9.88 -6.84 5.58
CA GLY A 151 10.89 -6.83 6.64
C GLY A 151 10.29 -6.78 8.04
N LEU A 152 9.22 -6.03 8.24
CA LEU A 152 8.58 -5.88 9.56
C LEU A 152 8.04 -7.23 10.11
N PRO A 153 7.27 -8.04 9.35
CA PRO A 153 6.88 -9.39 9.78
C PRO A 153 8.08 -10.30 10.00
N ILE A 154 9.06 -10.32 9.08
CA ILE A 154 10.25 -11.18 9.19
C ILE A 154 11.02 -10.88 10.47
N PHE A 155 11.27 -9.60 10.75
CA PHE A 155 11.95 -9.15 11.96
C PHE A 155 11.18 -9.58 13.21
N PHE A 156 9.86 -9.37 13.23
CA PHE A 156 9.04 -9.70 14.38
C PHE A 156 9.00 -11.22 14.68
N PHE A 157 8.82 -12.05 13.66
CA PHE A 157 8.77 -13.51 13.84
C PHE A 157 10.14 -14.14 14.12
N LEU A 158 11.20 -13.68 13.46
CA LEU A 158 12.54 -14.25 13.64
C LEU A 158 13.24 -13.76 14.91
N VAL A 159 13.12 -12.46 15.24
CA VAL A 159 13.88 -11.84 16.33
C VAL A 159 13.08 -11.83 17.62
N LYS A 160 11.81 -11.43 17.58
CA LYS A 160 10.97 -11.32 18.78
C LYS A 160 10.25 -12.61 19.17
N LYS A 161 10.28 -13.67 18.33
CA LYS A 161 9.52 -14.92 18.52
C LYS A 161 8.07 -14.66 18.93
N GLY A 162 7.43 -13.66 18.31
CA GLY A 162 6.10 -13.21 18.71
C GLY A 162 5.06 -14.31 18.54
N LYS A 163 4.35 -14.65 19.62
CA LYS A 163 3.13 -15.47 19.54
C LYS A 163 1.99 -14.57 19.06
N MET A 164 1.26 -15.01 18.03
CA MET A 164 0.09 -14.26 17.57
C MET A 164 -1.05 -14.41 18.59
N LYS A 165 -1.61 -13.29 19.04
CA LYS A 165 -2.90 -13.27 19.71
C LYS A 165 -3.98 -13.13 18.63
N PHE A 166 -4.93 -14.06 18.64
CA PHE A 166 -6.09 -14.07 17.76
C PHE A 166 -7.26 -13.41 18.46
#